data_AF-A0A1B7V817-F1
#
_entry.id   AF-A0A1B7V817-F1
#
_cell.length_a   1.000
_cell.length_b   1.000
_cell.length_c   1.000
_cell.angle_alpha   90.00
_cell.angle_beta   90.00
_cell.angle_gamma   90.00
#
_symmetry.space_group_name_H-M   'P 1'
#
loop_
_entity.id
_entity.type
_entity.pdbx_description
1 polymer ?
#
loop_
_entity_poly.entity_id
_entity_poly.type
_entity_poly.pdbx_seq_one_letter_code
_entity_poly.pdbx_strand_id
1 'polypeptide(L)'
;MDTKAFKRSLQHSANYNRKGFGHQAEVATQLQSEFQSNLIQEIRNSNYTLNRGDVTIQLAQAFGFCWGVERAVAMAYETRQHFPTEHIWITNEIIHNPSVNKRMQEMQVEFIPVIDQVKDFSVVGSGDVVILPAFGASVQEMQILNDKGCQIVDTTCPWVSKVWNTVEKHKKGDYTSIIHGKYKHEETVATSSFAGKYLIVLNLQEAEYVINYILYGGNRQEFLAKFAKACSAGFDPDQDLERVGIANQTTMLKDETEKIGKMLERTMMQKYGPAELNQHFQNFNTICDATQERQDAMLELVEEKVDLMIVIGGFNSSNTTQLQQIAFDRDIPSYHIDCVERIQSINNIEHRQLTGELAITENWLPVGKIKVGVTSGASTPDQVVEDIIEKIFALKATATLV
;
A
#
# COMPACT_ATOMS: atom_id res chain seq x y z
N MET A 1 -15.43 16.49 16.30
CA MET A 1 -15.72 15.15 16.84
C MET A 1 -14.48 14.62 17.54
N ASP A 2 -14.62 14.06 18.75
CA ASP A 2 -13.53 13.30 19.38
C ASP A 2 -13.44 11.93 18.71
N THR A 3 -12.56 11.84 17.71
CA THR A 3 -12.33 10.65 16.88
C THR A 3 -11.91 9.44 17.71
N LYS A 4 -11.19 9.67 18.80
CA LYS A 4 -10.70 8.61 19.68
C LYS A 4 -11.82 8.05 20.55
N ALA A 5 -12.66 8.93 21.11
CA ALA A 5 -13.84 8.52 21.87
C ALA A 5 -14.83 7.76 20.97
N PHE A 6 -15.09 8.26 19.76
CA PHE A 6 -15.94 7.58 18.78
C PHE A 6 -15.40 6.18 18.43
N LYS A 7 -14.13 6.08 18.03
CA LYS A 7 -13.49 4.79 17.71
C LYS A 7 -13.57 3.80 18.88
N ARG A 8 -13.33 4.27 20.10
CA ARG A 8 -13.47 3.43 21.29
C ARG A 8 -14.92 2.95 21.46
N SER A 9 -15.90 3.83 21.31
CA SER A 9 -17.32 3.45 21.36
C SER A 9 -17.66 2.41 20.29
N LEU A 10 -17.23 2.64 19.05
CA LEU A 10 -17.46 1.74 17.93
C LEU A 10 -16.88 0.35 18.21
N GLN A 11 -15.65 0.28 18.70
CA GLN A 11 -14.97 -0.99 19.02
C GLN A 11 -15.63 -1.82 20.12
N HIS A 12 -16.49 -1.21 20.95
CA HIS A 12 -17.26 -1.91 21.98
C HIS A 12 -18.71 -2.18 21.53
N SER A 13 -19.10 -1.75 20.32
CA SER A 13 -20.40 -2.06 19.74
C SER A 13 -20.50 -3.55 19.42
N ALA A 14 -21.69 -4.12 19.61
CA ALA A 14 -21.97 -5.50 19.20
C ALA A 14 -21.89 -5.67 17.68
N ASN A 15 -22.06 -4.59 16.92
CA ASN A 15 -22.08 -4.59 15.46
C ASN A 15 -20.70 -4.26 14.84
N TYR A 16 -19.62 -4.31 15.63
CA TYR A 16 -18.27 -4.07 15.12
C TYR A 16 -17.39 -5.26 15.48
N ASN A 17 -16.84 -5.89 14.45
CA ASN A 17 -15.95 -7.03 14.58
C ASN A 17 -14.59 -6.73 13.96
N ARG A 18 -13.51 -7.09 14.66
CA ARG A 18 -12.11 -6.95 14.19
C ARG A 18 -11.34 -8.28 14.24
N LYS A 19 -12.00 -9.36 14.65
CA LYS A 19 -11.42 -10.71 14.75
C LYS A 19 -12.02 -11.61 13.67
N GLY A 20 -11.39 -12.74 13.37
CA GLY A 20 -12.03 -13.78 12.55
C GLY A 20 -13.30 -14.33 13.21
N PHE A 21 -14.10 -15.03 12.43
CA PHE A 21 -15.36 -15.65 12.87
C PHE A 21 -15.20 -17.11 13.30
N GLY A 22 -13.95 -17.60 13.38
CA GLY A 22 -13.64 -18.96 13.85
C GLY A 22 -13.52 -19.98 12.73
N HIS A 23 -13.49 -19.54 11.47
CA HIS A 23 -13.39 -20.41 10.29
C HIS A 23 -11.97 -20.46 9.71
N GLN A 24 -10.96 -20.16 10.53
CA GLN A 24 -9.58 -19.95 10.09
C GLN A 24 -8.98 -21.16 9.35
N ALA A 25 -9.23 -22.39 9.82
CA ALA A 25 -8.64 -23.59 9.22
C ALA A 25 -9.24 -23.90 7.84
N GLU A 26 -10.56 -23.74 7.69
CA GLU A 26 -11.28 -23.97 6.44
C GLU A 26 -10.86 -22.92 5.40
N VAL A 27 -10.85 -21.64 5.79
CA VAL A 27 -10.42 -20.53 4.94
C VAL A 27 -8.95 -20.65 4.57
N ALA A 28 -8.05 -21.03 5.49
CA ALA A 28 -6.64 -21.22 5.18
C ALA A 28 -6.43 -22.28 4.09
N THR A 29 -7.18 -23.39 4.15
CA THR A 29 -7.13 -24.44 3.12
C THR A 29 -7.58 -23.89 1.76
N GLN A 30 -8.67 -23.12 1.74
CA GLN A 30 -9.18 -22.51 0.52
C GLN A 30 -8.19 -21.50 -0.08
N LEU A 31 -7.66 -20.58 0.73
CA LEU A 31 -6.66 -19.60 0.29
C LEU A 31 -5.38 -20.26 -0.22
N GLN A 32 -4.94 -21.35 0.42
CA GLN A 32 -3.80 -22.13 -0.05
C GLN A 32 -4.06 -22.68 -1.46
N SER A 33 -5.24 -23.25 -1.71
CA SER A 33 -5.59 -23.78 -3.03
C SER A 33 -5.75 -22.71 -4.12
N GLU A 34 -6.19 -21.49 -3.75
CA GLU A 34 -6.48 -20.42 -4.71
C GLU A 34 -5.27 -19.50 -4.99
N PHE A 35 -4.34 -19.34 -4.04
CA PHE A 35 -3.30 -18.30 -4.11
C PHE A 35 -1.85 -18.78 -3.93
N GLN A 36 -1.61 -20.01 -3.47
CA GLN A 36 -0.26 -20.56 -3.36
C GLN A 36 0.16 -21.30 -4.63
N SER A 37 1.48 -21.38 -4.85
CA SER A 37 2.08 -22.03 -6.01
C SER A 37 3.13 -23.05 -5.58
N ASN A 38 3.15 -24.22 -6.26
CA ASN A 38 4.19 -25.23 -6.07
C ASN A 38 5.52 -24.80 -6.69
N LEU A 39 5.49 -24.11 -7.84
CA LEU A 39 6.69 -23.58 -8.49
C LEU A 39 7.42 -22.61 -7.55
N ILE A 40 6.70 -21.71 -6.90
CA ILE A 40 7.30 -20.76 -5.97
C ILE A 40 7.97 -21.47 -4.80
N GLN A 41 7.40 -22.57 -4.29
CA GLN A 41 8.05 -23.38 -3.26
C GLN A 41 9.31 -24.09 -3.77
N GLU A 42 9.31 -24.59 -5.01
CA GLU A 42 10.50 -25.15 -5.67
C GLU A 42 11.63 -24.11 -5.75
N ILE A 43 11.30 -22.87 -6.16
CA ILE A 43 12.26 -21.76 -6.26
C ILE A 43 12.82 -21.40 -4.88
N ARG A 44 11.96 -21.27 -3.86
CA ARG A 44 12.40 -21.01 -2.46
C ARG A 44 13.37 -22.09 -1.96
N ASN A 45 13.08 -23.36 -2.22
CA ASN A 45 13.95 -24.48 -1.85
C ASN A 45 15.27 -24.53 -2.64
N SER A 46 15.33 -23.82 -3.77
CA SER A 46 16.50 -23.74 -4.65
C SER A 46 17.29 -22.43 -4.46
N ASN A 47 17.31 -21.90 -3.22
CA ASN A 47 17.94 -20.62 -2.88
C ASN A 47 17.46 -19.44 -3.75
N TYR A 48 16.15 -19.40 -4.04
CA TYR A 48 15.51 -18.37 -4.84
C TYR A 48 15.96 -18.29 -6.32
N THR A 49 16.65 -19.31 -6.81
CA THR A 49 17.11 -19.39 -8.21
C THR A 49 16.48 -20.58 -8.92
N LEU A 50 16.01 -20.38 -10.14
CA LEU A 50 15.54 -21.47 -11.01
C LEU A 50 16.09 -21.31 -12.42
N ASN A 51 16.65 -22.39 -12.97
CA ASN A 51 17.23 -22.42 -14.29
C ASN A 51 16.45 -23.38 -15.19
N ARG A 52 15.94 -22.89 -16.33
CA ARG A 52 15.36 -23.73 -17.38
C ARG A 52 15.78 -23.21 -18.74
N GLY A 53 16.50 -24.03 -19.51
CA GLY A 53 17.03 -23.64 -20.82
C GLY A 53 17.95 -22.42 -20.74
N ASP A 54 17.66 -21.41 -21.56
CA ASP A 54 18.41 -20.15 -21.61
C ASP A 54 17.91 -19.09 -20.60
N VAL A 55 17.05 -19.46 -19.65
CA VAL A 55 16.51 -18.52 -18.66
C VAL A 55 16.92 -18.93 -17.25
N THR A 56 17.52 -17.98 -16.54
CA THR A 56 17.70 -18.00 -15.09
C THR A 56 16.71 -17.03 -14.45
N ILE A 57 15.82 -17.53 -13.60
CA ILE A 57 14.98 -16.70 -12.72
C ILE A 57 15.71 -16.52 -11.40
N GLN A 58 15.88 -15.27 -10.98
CA GLN A 58 16.29 -14.92 -9.62
C GLN A 58 15.11 -14.22 -8.92
N LEU A 59 14.52 -14.89 -7.95
CA LEU A 59 13.39 -14.37 -7.20
C LEU A 59 13.90 -13.57 -5.99
N ALA A 60 13.24 -12.45 -5.66
CA ALA A 60 13.52 -11.73 -4.43
C ALA A 60 13.29 -12.64 -3.22
N GLN A 61 14.07 -12.46 -2.14
CA GLN A 61 13.92 -13.30 -0.94
C GLN A 61 12.62 -13.01 -0.16
N ALA A 62 12.11 -11.78 -0.28
CA ALA A 62 10.82 -11.37 0.26
C ALA A 62 9.95 -10.78 -0.87
N PHE A 63 8.78 -11.37 -1.08
CA PHE A 63 7.79 -10.99 -2.10
C PHE A 63 6.41 -11.55 -1.73
N GLY A 64 5.40 -11.32 -2.55
CA GLY A 64 4.07 -11.93 -2.41
C GLY A 64 3.25 -11.31 -1.29
N PHE A 65 2.20 -12.00 -0.83
CA PHE A 65 1.34 -11.55 0.26
C PHE A 65 2.12 -11.24 1.55
N CYS A 66 1.78 -10.13 2.21
CA CYS A 66 2.21 -9.89 3.58
C CYS A 66 1.14 -10.35 4.57
N TRP A 67 1.54 -10.57 5.83
CA TRP A 67 0.61 -11.00 6.88
C TRP A 67 -0.65 -10.13 7.01
N GLY A 68 -0.52 -8.80 6.87
CA GLY A 68 -1.65 -7.88 6.92
C GLY A 68 -2.67 -8.11 5.80
N VAL A 69 -2.17 -8.46 4.60
CA VAL A 69 -2.97 -8.82 3.44
C VAL A 69 -3.62 -10.19 3.63
N GLU A 70 -2.84 -11.21 4.01
CA GLU A 70 -3.37 -12.56 4.28
C GLU A 70 -4.51 -12.51 5.30
N ARG A 71 -4.29 -11.78 6.40
CA ARG A 71 -5.32 -11.59 7.44
C ARG A 71 -6.58 -10.92 6.87
N ALA A 72 -6.42 -9.88 6.06
CA ALA A 72 -7.56 -9.14 5.54
C ALA A 72 -8.38 -9.97 4.55
N VAL A 73 -7.71 -10.68 3.65
CA VAL A 73 -8.34 -11.60 2.70
C VAL A 73 -9.01 -12.75 3.45
N ALA A 74 -8.32 -13.39 4.40
CA ALA A 74 -8.91 -14.46 5.21
C ALA A 74 -10.17 -14.00 5.95
N MET A 75 -10.14 -12.83 6.59
CA MET A 75 -11.31 -12.28 7.25
C MET A 75 -12.47 -12.00 6.28
N ALA A 76 -12.20 -11.59 5.04
CA ALA A 76 -13.25 -11.41 4.04
C ALA A 76 -13.92 -12.75 3.65
N TYR A 77 -13.14 -13.82 3.48
CA TYR A 77 -13.69 -15.18 3.26
C TYR A 77 -14.49 -15.65 4.48
N GLU A 78 -13.95 -15.51 5.69
CA GLU A 78 -14.66 -15.84 6.93
C GLU A 78 -15.98 -15.05 7.04
N THR A 79 -15.99 -13.79 6.61
CA THR A 79 -17.20 -12.94 6.63
C THR A 79 -18.29 -13.52 5.73
N ARG A 80 -17.94 -13.94 4.51
CA ARG A 80 -18.93 -14.56 3.60
C ARG A 80 -19.44 -15.91 4.10
N GLN A 81 -18.59 -16.70 4.77
CA GLN A 81 -19.04 -17.96 5.37
C GLN A 81 -19.95 -17.72 6.58
N HIS A 82 -19.61 -16.74 7.43
CA HIS A 82 -20.34 -16.44 8.65
C HIS A 82 -21.71 -15.81 8.38
N PHE A 83 -21.76 -14.90 7.41
CA PHE A 83 -22.98 -14.30 6.91
C PHE A 83 -23.23 -14.91 5.54
N PRO A 84 -24.01 -15.98 5.36
CA PRO A 84 -24.19 -16.64 4.07
C PRO A 84 -25.28 -16.00 3.20
N THR A 85 -26.16 -15.17 3.77
CA THR A 85 -27.35 -14.64 3.09
C THR A 85 -27.41 -13.13 3.00
N GLU A 86 -26.66 -12.46 3.87
CA GLU A 86 -26.63 -11.01 4.02
C GLU A 86 -25.93 -10.37 2.82
N HIS A 87 -26.31 -9.14 2.52
CA HIS A 87 -25.58 -8.33 1.57
C HIS A 87 -24.27 -7.90 2.22
N ILE A 88 -23.15 -8.21 1.55
CA ILE A 88 -21.82 -7.86 2.02
C ILE A 88 -21.24 -6.82 1.09
N TRP A 89 -20.97 -5.65 1.65
CA TRP A 89 -20.29 -4.56 0.98
C TRP A 89 -18.84 -4.48 1.43
N ILE A 90 -17.98 -3.93 0.60
CA ILE A 90 -16.65 -3.50 0.98
C ILE A 90 -16.44 -2.05 0.53
N THR A 91 -15.87 -1.23 1.40
CA THR A 91 -15.82 0.22 1.17
C THR A 91 -14.88 0.62 0.02
N ASN A 92 -13.93 -0.23 -0.35
CA ASN A 92 -12.99 -0.11 -1.48
C ASN A 92 -12.50 -1.53 -1.84
N GLU A 93 -11.54 -1.65 -2.74
CA GLU A 93 -10.75 -2.89 -2.92
C GLU A 93 -10.31 -3.48 -1.57
N ILE A 94 -10.34 -4.82 -1.40
CA ILE A 94 -9.84 -5.44 -0.15
C ILE A 94 -8.35 -5.17 0.02
N ILE A 95 -7.64 -5.26 -1.10
CA ILE A 95 -6.23 -4.94 -1.32
C ILE A 95 -6.06 -4.46 -2.77
N HIS A 96 -4.97 -3.77 -3.11
CA HIS A 96 -4.67 -3.40 -4.49
C HIS A 96 -4.17 -4.58 -5.33
N ASN A 97 -5.07 -5.50 -5.65
CA ASN A 97 -4.84 -6.61 -6.55
C ASN A 97 -6.12 -7.01 -7.31
N PRO A 98 -6.13 -6.92 -8.65
CA PRO A 98 -7.34 -7.13 -9.44
C PRO A 98 -7.89 -8.55 -9.35
N SER A 99 -7.04 -9.60 -9.30
CA SER A 99 -7.52 -10.98 -9.25
C SER A 99 -8.18 -11.30 -7.91
N VAL A 100 -7.62 -10.78 -6.81
CA VAL A 100 -8.21 -10.94 -5.47
C VAL A 100 -9.53 -10.18 -5.35
N ASN A 101 -9.62 -8.96 -5.90
CA ASN A 101 -10.88 -8.20 -5.88
C ASN A 101 -11.97 -8.82 -6.76
N LYS A 102 -11.60 -9.36 -7.92
CA LYS A 102 -12.53 -10.15 -8.74
C LYS A 102 -13.08 -11.35 -7.95
N ARG A 103 -12.20 -12.02 -7.19
CA ARG A 103 -12.62 -13.14 -6.34
C ARG A 103 -13.58 -12.72 -5.22
N MET A 104 -13.40 -11.53 -4.63
CA MET A 104 -14.38 -10.96 -3.68
C MET A 104 -15.78 -10.86 -4.32
N GLN A 105 -15.86 -10.33 -5.55
CA GLN A 105 -17.14 -10.21 -6.27
C GLN A 105 -17.76 -11.56 -6.60
N GLU A 106 -16.96 -12.55 -7.02
CA GLU A 106 -17.41 -13.92 -7.27
C GLU A 106 -17.98 -14.59 -6.00
N MET A 107 -17.52 -14.17 -4.83
CA MET A 107 -18.06 -14.56 -3.52
C MET A 107 -19.21 -13.65 -3.04
N GLN A 108 -19.77 -12.81 -3.90
CA GLN A 108 -20.87 -11.88 -3.57
C GLN A 108 -20.50 -10.91 -2.44
N VAL A 109 -19.26 -10.41 -2.47
CA VAL A 109 -18.81 -9.23 -1.72
C VAL A 109 -18.72 -8.07 -2.70
N GLU A 110 -19.64 -7.13 -2.60
CA GLU A 110 -19.82 -6.04 -3.57
C GLU A 110 -19.06 -4.77 -3.15
N PHE A 111 -18.50 -4.05 -4.12
CA PHE A 111 -17.86 -2.76 -3.86
C PHE A 111 -18.92 -1.67 -3.72
N ILE A 112 -18.79 -0.82 -2.69
CA ILE A 112 -19.61 0.40 -2.61
C ILE A 112 -19.31 1.27 -3.84
N PRO A 113 -20.34 1.68 -4.63
CA PRO A 113 -20.14 2.47 -5.83
C PRO A 113 -19.47 3.81 -5.54
N VAL A 114 -18.67 4.30 -6.49
CA VAL A 114 -18.05 5.62 -6.44
C VAL A 114 -18.60 6.47 -7.57
N ILE A 115 -19.24 7.59 -7.23
CA ILE A 115 -19.82 8.58 -8.15
C ILE A 115 -19.09 9.90 -7.91
N ASP A 116 -18.52 10.50 -8.95
CA ASP A 116 -17.76 11.75 -8.87
C ASP A 116 -16.69 11.78 -7.77
N GLN A 117 -15.96 10.66 -7.58
CA GLN A 117 -14.95 10.45 -6.53
C GLN A 117 -15.50 10.41 -5.10
N VAL A 118 -16.81 10.24 -4.94
CA VAL A 118 -17.48 10.10 -3.65
C VAL A 118 -18.17 8.75 -3.58
N LYS A 119 -18.01 8.05 -2.47
CA LYS A 119 -18.67 6.75 -2.24
C LYS A 119 -20.15 6.94 -1.98
N ASP A 120 -20.97 6.18 -2.69
CA ASP A 120 -22.41 6.17 -2.52
C ASP A 120 -22.84 5.15 -1.46
N PHE A 121 -22.91 5.60 -0.21
CA PHE A 121 -23.41 4.78 0.90
C PHE A 121 -24.94 4.62 0.90
N SER A 122 -25.68 5.18 -0.07
CA SER A 122 -27.14 5.02 -0.13
C SER A 122 -27.57 3.58 -0.44
N VAL A 123 -26.71 2.82 -1.14
CA VAL A 123 -26.94 1.40 -1.46
C VAL A 123 -26.86 0.48 -0.24
N VAL A 124 -26.24 0.94 0.85
CA VAL A 124 -26.04 0.17 2.07
C VAL A 124 -27.26 0.30 2.98
N GLY A 125 -27.92 -0.83 3.23
CA GLY A 125 -29.08 -0.97 4.11
C GLY A 125 -28.71 -1.15 5.58
N SER A 126 -29.73 -1.09 6.45
CA SER A 126 -29.54 -1.42 7.87
C SER A 126 -29.43 -2.93 8.05
N GLY A 127 -28.47 -3.39 8.85
CA GLY A 127 -28.17 -4.81 9.03
C GLY A 127 -27.25 -5.41 7.96
N ASP A 128 -26.97 -4.69 6.86
CA ASP A 128 -25.96 -5.11 5.89
C ASP A 128 -24.59 -5.25 6.56
N VAL A 129 -23.77 -6.15 6.02
CA VAL A 129 -22.40 -6.36 6.46
C VAL A 129 -21.48 -5.49 5.63
N VAL A 130 -20.59 -4.72 6.26
CA VAL A 130 -19.64 -3.86 5.57
C VAL A 130 -18.22 -4.14 6.04
N ILE A 131 -17.39 -4.60 5.12
CA ILE A 131 -15.97 -4.84 5.31
C ILE A 131 -15.21 -3.52 5.13
N LEU A 132 -14.39 -3.19 6.12
CA LEU A 132 -13.35 -2.16 5.98
C LEU A 132 -12.07 -2.85 5.50
N PRO A 133 -11.41 -2.37 4.44
CA PRO A 133 -10.30 -3.05 3.77
C PRO A 133 -8.99 -2.98 4.56
N ALA A 134 -7.92 -3.60 4.06
CA ALA A 134 -6.63 -3.70 4.75
C ALA A 134 -5.99 -2.32 5.05
N PHE A 135 -6.19 -1.33 4.17
CA PHE A 135 -5.75 0.06 4.33
C PHE A 135 -6.71 0.91 5.19
N GLY A 136 -7.82 0.32 5.61
CA GLY A 136 -8.82 0.89 6.50
C GLY A 136 -9.78 1.86 5.84
N ALA A 137 -10.51 2.59 6.69
CA ALA A 137 -11.52 3.56 6.29
C ALA A 137 -11.35 4.85 7.11
N SER A 138 -11.91 5.94 6.60
CA SER A 138 -11.99 7.21 7.31
C SER A 138 -12.97 7.17 8.47
N VAL A 139 -12.79 8.08 9.43
CA VAL A 139 -13.72 8.23 10.57
C VAL A 139 -15.15 8.51 10.09
N GLN A 140 -15.31 9.29 9.03
CA GLN A 140 -16.60 9.65 8.45
C GLN A 140 -17.34 8.43 7.89
N GLU A 141 -16.63 7.56 7.16
CA GLU A 141 -17.21 6.32 6.64
C GLU A 141 -17.63 5.39 7.79
N MET A 142 -16.77 5.23 8.80
CA MET A 142 -17.11 4.43 9.98
C MET A 142 -18.36 4.97 10.70
N GLN A 143 -18.50 6.29 10.82
CA GLN A 143 -19.66 6.93 11.43
C GLN A 143 -20.93 6.67 10.63
N ILE A 144 -20.88 6.87 9.31
CA ILE A 144 -22.03 6.62 8.40
C ILE A 144 -22.53 5.17 8.53
N LEU A 145 -21.61 4.22 8.52
CA LEU A 145 -21.93 2.79 8.61
C LEU A 145 -22.50 2.43 9.99
N ASN A 146 -21.94 2.99 11.06
CA ASN A 146 -22.47 2.81 12.41
C ASN A 146 -23.88 3.39 12.55
N ASP A 147 -24.13 4.59 12.02
CA ASP A 147 -25.42 5.27 12.12
C ASP A 147 -26.52 4.57 11.30
N LYS A 148 -26.14 3.87 10.22
CA LYS A 148 -27.02 2.97 9.47
C LYS A 148 -27.32 1.65 10.20
N GLY A 149 -26.60 1.33 11.26
CA GLY A 149 -26.75 0.06 11.99
C GLY A 149 -26.18 -1.13 11.23
N CYS A 150 -25.13 -0.93 10.43
CA CYS A 150 -24.46 -2.02 9.70
C CYS A 150 -23.67 -2.93 10.65
N GLN A 151 -23.43 -4.17 10.21
CA GLN A 151 -22.42 -5.07 10.79
C GLN A 151 -21.06 -4.73 10.19
N ILE A 152 -20.20 -4.05 10.93
CA ILE A 152 -18.88 -3.63 10.44
C ILE A 152 -17.85 -4.71 10.72
N VAL A 153 -17.16 -5.18 9.68
CA VAL A 153 -16.01 -6.08 9.77
C VAL A 153 -14.74 -5.32 9.42
N ASP A 154 -13.95 -4.97 10.43
CA ASP A 154 -12.72 -4.21 10.27
C ASP A 154 -11.51 -5.12 9.99
N THR A 155 -11.12 -5.19 8.72
CA THR A 155 -9.93 -5.94 8.29
C THR A 155 -8.65 -5.11 8.31
N THR A 156 -8.71 -3.83 8.72
CA THR A 156 -7.57 -2.89 8.73
C THR A 156 -6.33 -3.54 9.35
N CYS A 157 -5.24 -3.48 8.59
CA CYS A 157 -3.93 -3.96 9.01
C CYS A 157 -3.52 -3.30 10.34
N PRO A 158 -3.05 -4.06 11.33
CA PRO A 158 -2.58 -3.50 12.60
C PRO A 158 -1.47 -2.45 12.45
N TRP A 159 -0.62 -2.56 11.42
CA TRP A 159 0.39 -1.56 11.10
C TRP A 159 -0.22 -0.23 10.67
N VAL A 160 -1.28 -0.25 9.86
CA VAL A 160 -2.04 0.96 9.48
C VAL A 160 -2.69 1.58 10.72
N SER A 161 -3.30 0.77 11.58
CA SER A 161 -3.85 1.26 12.86
C SER A 161 -2.80 1.88 13.79
N LYS A 162 -1.54 1.45 13.72
CA LYS A 162 -0.43 2.08 14.46
C LYS A 162 -0.19 3.51 13.97
N VAL A 163 -0.29 3.76 12.66
CA VAL A 163 -0.20 5.11 12.06
C VAL A 163 -1.34 5.99 12.57
N TRP A 164 -2.57 5.47 12.63
CA TRP A 164 -3.72 6.19 13.17
C TRP A 164 -3.49 6.60 14.64
N ASN A 165 -2.95 5.69 15.45
CA ASN A 165 -2.62 5.99 16.83
C ASN A 165 -1.52 7.06 16.96
N THR A 166 -0.58 7.13 16.00
CA THR A 166 0.44 8.18 15.93
C THR A 166 -0.18 9.54 15.66
N VAL A 167 -1.03 9.68 14.63
CA VAL A 167 -1.67 10.98 14.34
C VAL A 167 -2.66 11.41 15.44
N GLU A 168 -3.28 10.47 16.15
CA GLU A 168 -4.08 10.77 17.35
C GLU A 168 -3.21 11.28 18.51
N LYS A 169 -1.97 10.80 18.66
CA LYS A 169 -1.02 11.33 19.67
C LYS A 169 -0.61 12.75 19.31
N HIS A 170 -0.32 13.03 18.04
CA HIS A 170 -0.03 14.39 17.57
C HIS A 170 -1.20 15.33 17.89
N LYS A 171 -2.43 14.93 17.54
CA LYS A 171 -3.66 15.66 17.88
C LYS A 171 -3.78 15.93 19.38
N LYS A 172 -3.52 14.94 20.24
CA LYS A 172 -3.56 15.12 21.71
C LYS A 172 -2.49 16.10 22.21
N GLY A 173 -1.32 16.12 21.59
CA GLY A 173 -0.21 17.02 21.94
C GLY A 173 -0.28 18.40 21.28
N ASP A 174 -1.30 18.65 20.45
CA ASP A 174 -1.41 19.84 19.57
C ASP A 174 -0.19 20.00 18.63
N TYR A 175 0.20 18.89 18.00
CA TYR A 175 1.14 18.87 16.88
C TYR A 175 0.37 18.69 15.57
N THR A 176 0.83 19.38 14.53
CA THR A 176 0.42 19.11 13.15
C THR A 176 1.08 17.82 12.67
N SER A 177 0.29 16.91 12.10
CA SER A 177 0.82 15.68 11.51
C SER A 177 1.33 15.96 10.10
N ILE A 178 2.64 15.93 9.91
CA ILE A 178 3.26 15.82 8.58
C ILE A 178 3.17 14.35 8.17
N ILE A 179 2.34 14.07 7.16
CA ILE A 179 2.10 12.71 6.67
C ILE A 179 2.91 12.52 5.38
N HIS A 180 3.97 11.73 5.43
CA HIS A 180 4.67 11.31 4.22
C HIS A 180 3.81 10.26 3.48
N GLY A 181 3.30 10.62 2.31
CA GLY A 181 2.40 9.74 1.56
C GLY A 181 1.71 10.42 0.39
N LYS A 182 0.91 9.64 -0.34
CA LYS A 182 0.16 10.13 -1.50
C LYS A 182 -1.21 10.64 -1.04
N TYR A 183 -1.53 11.92 -1.26
CA TYR A 183 -2.75 12.53 -0.71
C TYR A 183 -4.08 11.88 -1.17
N LYS A 184 -4.08 11.24 -2.34
CA LYS A 184 -5.25 10.50 -2.87
C LYS A 184 -5.30 9.03 -2.45
N HIS A 185 -4.21 8.48 -1.88
CA HIS A 185 -4.16 7.07 -1.54
C HIS A 185 -5.05 6.79 -0.34
N GLU A 186 -5.80 5.69 -0.38
CA GLU A 186 -6.88 5.41 0.57
C GLU A 186 -6.38 5.30 2.01
N GLU A 187 -5.22 4.68 2.22
CA GLU A 187 -4.55 4.65 3.53
C GLU A 187 -4.25 6.07 4.07
N THR A 188 -3.80 6.98 3.20
CA THR A 188 -3.47 8.36 3.58
C THR A 188 -4.74 9.15 3.89
N VAL A 189 -5.79 8.96 3.11
CA VAL A 189 -7.12 9.57 3.34
C VAL A 189 -7.73 9.07 4.65
N ALA A 190 -7.66 7.76 4.92
CA ALA A 190 -8.09 7.20 6.18
C ALA A 190 -7.26 7.78 7.33
N THR A 191 -5.94 7.78 7.22
CA THR A 191 -5.02 8.29 8.25
C THR A 191 -5.24 9.77 8.55
N SER A 192 -5.37 10.63 7.54
CA SER A 192 -5.58 12.06 7.73
C SER A 192 -6.92 12.36 8.42
N SER A 193 -7.94 11.52 8.26
CA SER A 193 -9.22 11.66 8.97
C SER A 193 -9.12 11.46 10.49
N PHE A 194 -8.09 10.76 10.97
CA PHE A 194 -7.81 10.60 12.42
C PHE A 194 -6.94 11.74 12.98
N ALA A 195 -6.28 12.52 12.11
CA ALA A 195 -5.43 13.63 12.52
C ALA A 195 -6.26 14.83 13.03
N GLY A 196 -5.60 15.73 13.75
CA GLY A 196 -6.13 17.06 14.05
C GLY A 196 -5.84 18.00 12.89
N LYS A 197 -4.71 18.70 12.99
CA LYS A 197 -4.07 19.42 11.89
C LYS A 197 -3.16 18.47 11.12
N TYR A 198 -3.15 18.56 9.80
CA TYR A 198 -2.23 17.76 8.99
C TYR A 198 -1.78 18.48 7.73
N LEU A 199 -0.61 18.04 7.24
CA LEU A 199 -0.07 18.36 5.93
C LEU A 199 0.52 17.07 5.34
N ILE A 200 0.16 16.72 4.12
CA ILE A 200 0.66 15.55 3.41
C ILE A 200 1.76 16.02 2.47
N VAL A 201 2.93 15.38 2.54
CA VAL A 201 4.05 15.62 1.63
C VAL A 201 4.33 14.35 0.84
N LEU A 202 4.50 14.48 -0.48
CA LEU A 202 4.67 13.34 -1.36
C LEU A 202 6.10 12.79 -1.36
N ASN A 203 7.10 13.66 -1.31
CA ASN A 203 8.50 13.33 -1.55
C ASN A 203 9.45 14.32 -0.86
N LEU A 204 10.76 14.11 -1.03
CA LEU A 204 11.80 15.01 -0.50
C LEU A 204 11.66 16.46 -0.97
N GLN A 205 11.30 16.69 -2.22
CA GLN A 205 11.19 18.06 -2.76
C GLN A 205 10.07 18.85 -2.06
N GLU A 206 8.93 18.21 -1.81
CA GLU A 206 7.85 18.84 -1.03
C GLU A 206 8.23 19.02 0.43
N ALA A 207 8.92 18.06 1.04
CA ALA A 207 9.43 18.19 2.40
C ALA A 207 10.44 19.35 2.53
N GLU A 208 11.35 19.52 1.57
CA GLU A 208 12.27 20.65 1.49
C GLU A 208 11.54 21.99 1.39
N TYR A 209 10.50 22.06 0.56
CA TYR A 209 9.68 23.27 0.45
C TYR A 209 9.05 23.63 1.80
N VAL A 210 8.50 22.64 2.52
CA VAL A 210 7.93 22.85 3.86
C VAL A 210 8.99 23.30 4.86
N ILE A 211 10.15 22.68 4.85
CA ILE A 211 11.26 23.01 5.76
C ILE A 211 11.78 24.43 5.54
N ASN A 212 11.93 24.84 4.28
CA ASN A 212 12.34 26.19 3.93
C ASN A 212 11.31 27.22 4.41
N TYR A 213 10.02 26.91 4.26
CA TYR A 213 8.96 27.75 4.81
C TYR A 213 9.05 27.87 6.35
N ILE A 214 9.31 26.76 7.06
CA ILE A 214 9.46 26.77 8.52
C ILE A 214 10.62 27.68 8.95
N LEU A 215 11.77 27.62 8.28
CA LEU A 215 12.97 28.37 8.67
C LEU A 215 12.94 29.84 8.27
N TYR A 216 12.44 30.13 7.07
CA TYR A 216 12.64 31.43 6.41
C TYR A 216 11.33 32.16 6.12
N GLY A 217 10.18 31.54 6.40
CA GLY A 217 8.88 32.01 5.93
C GLY A 217 8.75 31.84 4.41
N GLY A 218 7.73 32.49 3.84
CA GLY A 218 7.46 32.45 2.41
C GLY A 218 6.15 33.11 2.06
N ASN A 219 5.66 32.87 0.86
CA ASN A 219 4.34 33.31 0.45
C ASN A 219 3.28 32.30 0.94
N ARG A 220 2.49 32.69 1.94
CA ARG A 220 1.40 31.87 2.48
C ARG A 220 0.39 31.41 1.42
N GLN A 221 0.01 32.27 0.49
CA GLN A 221 -0.99 31.93 -0.54
C GLN A 221 -0.43 30.90 -1.51
N GLU A 222 0.84 31.02 -1.88
CA GLU A 222 1.54 30.05 -2.73
C GLU A 222 1.63 28.68 -2.04
N PHE A 223 2.01 28.66 -0.76
CA PHE A 223 2.07 27.45 0.03
C PHE A 223 0.71 26.74 0.07
N LEU A 224 -0.35 27.49 0.38
CA LEU A 224 -1.71 26.94 0.44
C LEU A 224 -2.21 26.49 -0.93
N ALA A 225 -1.84 27.17 -2.02
CA ALA A 225 -2.16 26.72 -3.37
C ALA A 225 -1.46 25.40 -3.73
N LYS A 226 -0.18 25.24 -3.37
CA LYS A 226 0.60 24.03 -3.60
C LYS A 226 0.01 22.83 -2.84
N PHE A 227 -0.40 23.02 -1.59
CA PHE A 227 -0.90 21.96 -0.72
C PHE A 227 -2.43 21.94 -0.56
N ALA A 228 -3.18 22.59 -1.45
CA ALA A 228 -4.64 22.79 -1.32
C ALA A 228 -5.45 21.50 -1.12
N LYS A 229 -4.95 20.36 -1.63
CA LYS A 229 -5.57 19.03 -1.51
C LYS A 229 -4.92 18.13 -0.47
N ALA A 230 -3.89 18.64 0.19
CA ALA A 230 -2.95 17.88 1.01
C ALA A 230 -2.87 18.41 2.46
N CYS A 231 -3.68 19.40 2.85
CA CYS A 231 -3.73 19.90 4.23
C CYS A 231 -5.14 19.84 4.82
N SER A 232 -5.22 19.93 6.14
CA SER A 232 -6.50 20.03 6.86
C SER A 232 -7.24 21.34 6.52
N ALA A 233 -8.57 21.33 6.62
CA ALA A 233 -9.35 22.56 6.46
C ALA A 233 -8.91 23.65 7.46
N GLY A 234 -8.76 24.88 6.98
CA GLY A 234 -8.33 26.02 7.81
C GLY A 234 -6.84 26.06 8.15
N PHE A 235 -6.01 25.22 7.52
CA PHE A 235 -4.57 25.18 7.76
C PHE A 235 -3.91 26.55 7.57
N ASP A 236 -3.12 26.96 8.55
CA ASP A 236 -2.31 28.17 8.53
C ASP A 236 -0.82 27.80 8.65
N PRO A 237 -0.03 27.82 7.55
CA PRO A 237 1.37 27.40 7.61
C PRO A 237 2.23 28.29 8.54
N ASP A 238 1.80 29.51 8.86
CA ASP A 238 2.52 30.41 9.76
C ASP A 238 2.40 29.99 11.24
N GLN A 239 1.33 29.28 11.60
CA GLN A 239 1.02 28.85 12.98
C GLN A 239 1.10 27.33 13.12
N ASP A 240 0.53 26.59 12.18
CA ASP A 240 0.36 25.15 12.27
C ASP A 240 1.66 24.39 12.03
N LEU A 241 2.70 25.03 11.47
CA LEU A 241 4.03 24.43 11.33
C LEU A 241 4.94 24.73 12.52
N GLU A 242 4.48 25.35 13.61
CA GLU A 242 5.31 25.59 14.80
C GLU A 242 5.63 24.30 15.55
N ARG A 243 4.69 23.34 15.57
CA ARG A 243 4.81 22.07 16.29
C ARG A 243 4.38 20.95 15.36
N VAL A 244 5.31 20.12 14.93
CA VAL A 244 5.04 19.07 13.95
C VAL A 244 5.40 17.68 14.46
N GLY A 245 4.62 16.69 14.05
CA GLY A 245 4.95 15.29 14.22
C GLY A 245 4.92 14.58 12.87
N ILE A 246 5.82 13.62 12.65
CA ILE A 246 5.84 12.85 11.39
C ILE A 246 5.08 11.52 11.54
N ALA A 247 4.24 11.23 10.55
CA ALA A 247 3.63 9.95 10.31
C ALA A 247 3.81 9.58 8.83
N ASN A 248 3.76 8.30 8.51
CA ASN A 248 4.08 7.83 7.16
C ASN A 248 3.05 6.80 6.72
N GLN A 249 2.61 6.91 5.47
CA GLN A 249 1.95 5.82 4.77
C GLN A 249 2.88 4.60 4.78
N THR A 250 2.34 3.43 5.15
CA THR A 250 3.11 2.22 5.47
C THR A 250 3.93 1.67 4.31
N THR A 251 3.56 2.02 3.08
CA THR A 251 4.13 1.53 1.82
C THR A 251 5.05 2.53 1.12
N MET A 252 5.50 3.60 1.79
CA MET A 252 6.46 4.56 1.22
C MET A 252 7.89 4.01 1.21
N LEU A 253 8.81 4.67 0.49
CA LEU A 253 10.23 4.29 0.50
C LEU A 253 10.82 4.57 1.88
N LYS A 254 11.53 3.59 2.43
CA LYS A 254 12.14 3.67 3.76
C LYS A 254 13.18 4.78 3.83
N ASP A 255 14.14 4.77 2.93
CA ASP A 255 15.22 5.76 2.90
C ASP A 255 14.71 7.18 2.76
N GLU A 256 13.68 7.37 1.92
CA GLU A 256 13.05 8.67 1.74
C GLU A 256 12.36 9.15 3.02
N THR A 257 11.57 8.27 3.64
CA THR A 257 10.88 8.54 4.90
C THR A 257 11.85 8.91 6.03
N GLU A 258 12.94 8.15 6.19
CA GLU A 258 13.96 8.43 7.20
C GLU A 258 14.66 9.77 6.95
N LYS A 259 14.94 10.11 5.68
CA LYS A 259 15.52 11.40 5.30
C LYS A 259 14.56 12.55 5.65
N ILE A 260 13.28 12.46 5.27
CA ILE A 260 12.27 13.48 5.61
C ILE A 260 12.19 13.69 7.13
N GLY A 261 12.13 12.61 7.91
CA GLY A 261 12.11 12.69 9.38
C GLY A 261 13.34 13.40 9.95
N LYS A 262 14.55 13.04 9.51
CA LYS A 262 15.81 13.67 9.93
C LYS A 262 15.89 15.15 9.51
N MET A 263 15.37 15.47 8.32
CA MET A 263 15.34 16.85 7.83
C MET A 263 14.42 17.71 8.71
N LEU A 264 13.21 17.25 9.00
CA LEU A 264 12.29 17.96 9.91
C LEU A 264 12.86 18.12 11.33
N GLU A 265 13.49 17.06 11.87
CA GLU A 265 14.15 17.12 13.18
C GLU A 265 15.23 18.21 13.23
N ARG A 266 16.11 18.23 12.22
CA ARG A 266 17.17 19.25 12.09
C ARG A 266 16.59 20.65 11.93
N THR A 267 15.53 20.80 11.14
CA THR A 267 14.82 22.07 10.94
C THR A 267 14.27 22.61 12.25
N MET A 268 13.58 21.77 13.04
CA MET A 268 13.05 22.20 14.34
C MET A 268 14.15 22.50 15.34
N MET A 269 15.23 21.71 15.34
CA MET A 269 16.40 21.96 16.18
C MET A 269 17.10 23.27 15.80
N GLN A 270 17.18 23.61 14.51
CA GLN A 270 17.78 24.86 14.05
C GLN A 270 16.91 26.07 14.43
N LYS A 271 15.58 25.95 14.35
CA LYS A 271 14.66 27.05 14.62
C LYS A 271 14.49 27.34 16.12
N TYR A 272 14.32 26.30 16.94
CA TYR A 272 13.96 26.42 18.35
C TYR A 272 15.10 26.01 19.31
N GLY A 273 16.18 25.44 18.79
CA GLY A 273 17.30 24.94 19.60
C GLY A 273 17.04 23.56 20.22
N PRO A 274 18.10 22.88 20.70
CA PRO A 274 18.01 21.52 21.22
C PRO A 274 17.20 21.40 22.53
N ALA A 275 17.14 22.46 23.34
CA ALA A 275 16.41 22.46 24.60
C ALA A 275 14.89 22.41 24.41
N GLU A 276 14.37 22.95 23.30
CA GLU A 276 12.94 23.06 23.03
C GLU A 276 12.45 22.04 21.99
N LEU A 277 13.36 21.25 21.38
CA LEU A 277 13.04 20.31 20.31
C LEU A 277 11.84 19.40 20.63
N ASN A 278 11.79 18.81 21.83
CA ASN A 278 10.69 17.92 22.23
C ASN A 278 9.32 18.60 22.29
N GLN A 279 9.28 19.93 22.40
CA GLN A 279 8.05 20.72 22.38
C GLN A 279 7.56 21.00 20.95
N HIS A 280 8.48 20.97 19.97
CA HIS A 280 8.23 21.33 18.57
C HIS A 280 8.26 20.16 17.58
N PHE A 281 8.85 19.02 17.97
CA PHE A 281 8.99 17.85 17.09
C PHE A 281 8.62 16.54 17.78
N GLN A 282 7.90 15.68 17.07
CA GLN A 282 7.68 14.28 17.43
C GLN A 282 7.92 13.37 16.23
N ASN A 283 8.65 12.26 16.44
CA ASN A 283 8.88 11.27 15.39
C ASN A 283 8.50 9.89 15.89
N PHE A 284 7.65 9.22 15.12
CA PHE A 284 7.36 7.81 15.28
C PHE A 284 7.59 7.12 13.94
N ASN A 285 8.44 6.09 13.93
CA ASN A 285 8.56 5.25 12.75
C ASN A 285 7.27 4.42 12.58
N THR A 286 6.59 4.64 11.46
CA THR A 286 5.30 4.02 11.12
C THR A 286 5.36 3.16 9.85
N ILE A 287 6.53 2.99 9.23
CA ILE A 287 6.69 2.06 8.11
C ILE A 287 6.44 0.63 8.63
N CYS A 288 5.77 -0.20 7.83
CA CYS A 288 5.54 -1.59 8.21
C CYS A 288 6.73 -2.48 7.85
N ASP A 289 6.96 -3.51 8.67
CA ASP A 289 8.08 -4.45 8.51
C ASP A 289 8.03 -5.14 7.14
N ALA A 290 6.83 -5.51 6.68
CA ALA A 290 6.63 -6.17 5.39
C ALA A 290 7.08 -5.33 4.18
N THR A 291 6.93 -4.01 4.24
CA THR A 291 7.43 -3.10 3.19
C THR A 291 8.95 -2.99 3.26
N GLN A 292 9.51 -2.92 4.47
CA GLN A 292 10.96 -2.90 4.68
C GLN A 292 11.62 -4.18 4.16
N GLU A 293 11.14 -5.36 4.56
CA GLU A 293 11.67 -6.66 4.12
C GLU A 293 11.70 -6.79 2.59
N ARG A 294 10.64 -6.32 1.90
CA ARG A 294 10.57 -6.36 0.42
C ARG A 294 11.51 -5.36 -0.24
N GLN A 295 11.65 -4.15 0.32
CA GLN A 295 12.62 -3.18 -0.19
C GLN A 295 14.05 -3.68 0.03
N ASP A 296 14.36 -4.25 1.19
CA ASP A 296 15.67 -4.82 1.50
C ASP A 296 15.98 -6.01 0.57
N ALA A 297 15.03 -6.94 0.37
CA ALA A 297 15.20 -8.05 -0.59
C ALA A 297 15.31 -7.58 -2.04
N MET A 298 14.62 -6.50 -2.42
CA MET A 298 14.73 -5.90 -3.74
C MET A 298 16.10 -5.22 -3.92
N LEU A 299 16.60 -4.53 -2.90
CA LEU A 299 17.94 -3.93 -2.89
C LEU A 299 19.01 -5.01 -3.05
N GLU A 300 18.90 -6.14 -2.34
CA GLU A 300 19.81 -7.28 -2.53
C GLU A 300 19.73 -7.86 -3.95
N LEU A 301 18.51 -8.01 -4.48
CA LEU A 301 18.29 -8.58 -5.82
C LEU A 301 18.90 -7.71 -6.93
N VAL A 302 18.80 -6.37 -6.83
CA VAL A 302 19.39 -5.46 -7.82
C VAL A 302 20.90 -5.31 -7.70
N GLU A 303 21.53 -5.76 -6.60
CA GLU A 303 22.99 -5.92 -6.53
C GLU A 303 23.45 -7.19 -7.28
N GLU A 304 22.55 -8.16 -7.50
CA GLU A 304 22.85 -9.26 -8.40
C GLU A 304 22.88 -8.77 -9.85
N LYS A 305 23.79 -9.33 -10.66
CA LYS A 305 23.82 -9.08 -12.11
C LYS A 305 22.61 -9.75 -12.79
N VAL A 306 21.48 -9.06 -12.80
CA VAL A 306 20.27 -9.40 -13.58
C VAL A 306 20.22 -8.54 -14.85
N ASP A 307 19.68 -9.08 -15.94
CA ASP A 307 19.57 -8.37 -17.21
C ASP A 307 18.32 -7.48 -17.28
N LEU A 308 17.25 -7.89 -16.59
CA LEU A 308 16.01 -7.12 -16.44
C LEU A 308 15.25 -7.55 -15.17
N MET A 309 14.30 -6.71 -14.76
CA MET A 309 13.41 -6.92 -13.62
C MET A 309 11.95 -7.05 -14.07
N ILE A 310 11.24 -8.02 -13.50
CA ILE A 310 9.79 -8.13 -13.56
C ILE A 310 9.23 -7.85 -12.16
N VAL A 311 8.45 -6.78 -12.04
CA VAL A 311 7.89 -6.30 -10.76
C VAL A 311 6.38 -6.50 -10.79
N ILE A 312 5.89 -7.46 -10.00
CA ILE A 312 4.52 -7.97 -10.17
C ILE A 312 3.56 -7.39 -9.12
N GLY A 313 2.44 -6.83 -9.55
CA GLY A 313 1.31 -6.47 -8.69
C GLY A 313 0.39 -5.43 -9.28
N GLY A 314 -0.75 -5.17 -8.63
CA GLY A 314 -1.74 -4.22 -9.12
C GLY A 314 -1.18 -2.80 -9.30
N PHE A 315 -1.64 -2.08 -10.32
CA PHE A 315 -1.15 -0.73 -10.63
C PHE A 315 -1.47 0.32 -9.56
N ASN A 316 -2.48 0.10 -8.72
CA ASN A 316 -2.78 0.98 -7.60
C ASN A 316 -1.90 0.70 -6.36
N SER A 317 -1.09 -0.38 -6.37
CA SER A 317 -0.24 -0.75 -5.24
C SER A 317 0.96 0.20 -5.11
N SER A 318 0.94 1.04 -4.08
CA SER A 318 2.08 1.91 -3.78
C SER A 318 3.35 1.11 -3.48
N ASN A 319 3.25 -0.02 -2.76
CA ASN A 319 4.40 -0.88 -2.47
C ASN A 319 5.05 -1.40 -3.76
N THR A 320 4.25 -1.86 -4.74
CA THR A 320 4.77 -2.37 -6.01
C THR A 320 5.48 -1.28 -6.82
N THR A 321 4.92 -0.07 -6.85
CA THR A 321 5.58 1.08 -7.49
C THR A 321 6.91 1.43 -6.83
N GLN A 322 7.03 1.36 -5.49
CA GLN A 322 8.32 1.60 -4.83
C GLN A 322 9.37 0.53 -5.18
N LEU A 323 8.97 -0.73 -5.36
CA LEU A 323 9.90 -1.78 -5.80
C LEU A 323 10.41 -1.54 -7.22
N GLN A 324 9.56 -1.06 -8.13
CA GLN A 324 9.97 -0.64 -9.48
C GLN A 324 10.93 0.56 -9.42
N GLN A 325 10.68 1.53 -8.54
CA GLN A 325 11.57 2.68 -8.35
C GLN A 325 12.99 2.25 -7.97
N ILE A 326 13.13 1.24 -7.10
CA ILE A 326 14.45 0.70 -6.71
C ILE A 326 15.20 0.15 -7.92
N ALA A 327 14.55 -0.60 -8.83
CA ALA A 327 15.20 -1.09 -10.05
C ALA A 327 15.59 0.06 -11.00
N PHE A 328 14.68 1.03 -11.15
CA PHE A 328 14.90 2.20 -12.00
C PHE A 328 16.09 3.03 -11.54
N ASP A 329 16.24 3.26 -10.23
CA ASP A 329 17.35 4.01 -9.63
C ASP A 329 18.72 3.30 -9.80
N ARG A 330 18.72 2.03 -10.22
CA ARG A 330 19.93 1.24 -10.53
C ARG A 330 20.18 1.06 -12.03
N ASP A 331 19.44 1.78 -12.88
CA ASP A 331 19.51 1.68 -14.34
C ASP A 331 19.24 0.26 -14.87
N ILE A 332 18.48 -0.56 -14.14
CA ILE A 332 18.08 -1.91 -14.57
C ILE A 332 16.72 -1.80 -15.28
N PRO A 333 16.59 -2.30 -16.53
CA PRO A 333 15.31 -2.37 -17.21
C PRO A 333 14.26 -3.08 -16.34
N SER A 334 13.15 -2.41 -16.03
CA SER A 334 12.13 -2.95 -15.12
C SER A 334 10.72 -2.77 -15.66
N TYR A 335 9.91 -3.82 -15.54
CA TYR A 335 8.55 -3.86 -16.06
C TYR A 335 7.56 -4.15 -14.92
N HIS A 336 6.73 -3.16 -14.57
CA HIS A 336 5.63 -3.33 -13.62
C HIS A 336 4.41 -3.89 -14.33
N ILE A 337 4.05 -5.15 -14.04
CA ILE A 337 2.88 -5.84 -14.60
C ILE A 337 1.94 -6.36 -13.51
N ASP A 338 0.64 -6.34 -13.78
CA ASP A 338 -0.42 -6.77 -12.85
C ASP A 338 -0.94 -8.20 -13.13
N CYS A 339 -0.73 -8.72 -14.34
CA CYS A 339 -1.13 -10.06 -14.75
C CYS A 339 -0.27 -10.61 -15.90
N VAL A 340 -0.44 -11.89 -16.23
CA VAL A 340 0.33 -12.61 -17.26
C VAL A 340 0.01 -12.13 -18.68
N GLU A 341 -1.21 -11.64 -18.93
CA GLU A 341 -1.67 -11.15 -20.23
C GLU A 341 -0.88 -9.92 -20.71
N ARG A 342 -0.23 -9.20 -19.79
CA ARG A 342 0.69 -8.11 -20.09
C ARG A 342 1.90 -8.55 -20.91
N ILE A 343 2.30 -9.82 -20.79
CA ILE A 343 3.31 -10.43 -21.64
C ILE A 343 2.63 -10.90 -22.92
N GLN A 344 2.50 -9.97 -23.87
CA GLN A 344 1.78 -10.17 -25.12
C GLN A 344 2.54 -11.13 -26.06
N SER A 345 3.86 -11.00 -26.14
CA SER A 345 4.72 -11.87 -26.95
C SER A 345 6.17 -11.84 -26.46
N ILE A 346 7.06 -12.60 -27.12
CA ILE A 346 8.50 -12.50 -26.88
C ILE A 346 9.04 -11.09 -27.17
N ASN A 347 8.40 -10.36 -28.08
CA ASN A 347 8.83 -9.02 -28.46
C ASN A 347 8.15 -7.94 -27.63
N ASN A 348 6.91 -8.12 -27.19
CA ASN A 348 6.11 -7.03 -26.62
C ASN A 348 5.66 -7.34 -25.19
N ILE A 349 5.91 -6.39 -24.29
CA ILE A 349 5.35 -6.35 -22.94
C ILE A 349 4.64 -5.01 -22.73
N GLU A 350 3.40 -5.06 -22.27
CA GLU A 350 2.68 -3.88 -21.80
C GLU A 350 2.90 -3.74 -20.30
N HIS A 351 3.38 -2.59 -19.84
CA HIS A 351 3.72 -2.39 -18.44
C HIS A 351 3.45 -0.96 -18.00
N ARG A 352 3.37 -0.77 -16.69
CA ARG A 352 3.20 0.54 -16.09
C ARG A 352 4.53 1.23 -15.86
N GLN A 353 4.63 2.47 -16.32
CA GLN A 353 5.75 3.35 -16.06
C GLN A 353 5.62 4.03 -14.68
N LEU A 354 6.73 4.55 -14.14
CA LEU A 354 6.74 5.32 -12.90
C LEU A 354 5.90 6.61 -12.97
N THR A 355 5.69 7.14 -14.19
CA THR A 355 4.74 8.25 -14.46
C THR A 355 3.28 7.86 -14.19
N GLY A 356 3.00 6.56 -14.15
CA GLY A 356 1.67 5.99 -13.96
C GLY A 356 0.99 5.55 -15.26
N GLU A 357 1.53 5.91 -16.42
CA GLU A 357 1.00 5.55 -17.75
C GLU A 357 1.37 4.13 -18.14
N LEU A 358 0.52 3.50 -18.97
CA LEU A 358 0.83 2.22 -19.60
C LEU A 358 1.61 2.44 -20.88
N ALA A 359 2.65 1.64 -21.08
CA ALA A 359 3.47 1.64 -22.28
C ALA A 359 3.72 0.22 -22.75
N ILE A 360 3.88 0.06 -24.07
CA ILE A 360 4.37 -1.19 -24.65
C ILE A 360 5.88 -1.02 -24.91
N THR A 361 6.67 -1.95 -24.41
CA THR A 361 8.10 -2.05 -24.75
C THR A 361 8.31 -3.21 -25.70
N GLU A 362 8.90 -2.89 -26.86
CA GLU A 362 9.35 -3.86 -27.85
C GLU A 362 10.74 -4.40 -27.51
N ASN A 363 11.09 -5.58 -28.03
CA ASN A 363 12.34 -6.31 -27.75
C ASN A 363 12.66 -6.43 -26.24
N TRP A 364 11.65 -6.53 -25.39
CA TRP A 364 11.83 -6.52 -23.93
C TRP A 364 12.54 -7.77 -23.42
N LEU A 365 12.40 -8.91 -24.11
CA LEU A 365 13.02 -10.18 -23.75
C LEU A 365 14.13 -10.52 -24.77
N PRO A 366 15.41 -10.24 -24.48
CA PRO A 366 16.51 -10.39 -25.43
C PRO A 366 16.75 -11.83 -25.86
N VAL A 367 17.43 -12.07 -27.00
CA VAL A 367 17.78 -13.41 -27.49
C VAL A 367 18.95 -14.00 -26.70
N GLY A 368 19.00 -15.33 -26.56
CA GLY A 368 20.08 -16.04 -25.86
C GLY A 368 19.85 -16.15 -24.35
N LYS A 369 20.94 -16.43 -23.62
CA LYS A 369 20.90 -16.59 -22.16
C LYS A 369 20.53 -15.29 -21.48
N ILE A 370 19.63 -15.38 -20.50
CA ILE A 370 19.18 -14.22 -19.73
C ILE A 370 18.99 -14.61 -18.26
N LYS A 371 19.35 -13.69 -17.35
CA LYS A 371 18.99 -13.72 -15.95
C LYS A 371 17.92 -12.65 -15.66
N VAL A 372 16.73 -13.10 -15.32
CA VAL A 372 15.58 -12.25 -15.01
C VAL A 372 15.40 -12.18 -13.50
N GLY A 373 15.48 -10.98 -12.94
CA GLY A 373 15.08 -10.74 -11.57
C GLY A 373 13.56 -10.62 -11.47
N VAL A 374 12.95 -11.29 -10.49
CA VAL A 374 11.51 -11.28 -10.27
C VAL A 374 11.22 -10.86 -8.83
N THR A 375 10.30 -9.93 -8.65
CA THR A 375 9.76 -9.58 -7.33
C THR A 375 8.27 -9.30 -7.44
N SER A 376 7.59 -9.21 -6.31
CA SER A 376 6.17 -8.83 -6.28
C SER A 376 5.79 -8.02 -5.05
N GLY A 377 4.78 -7.19 -5.21
CA GLY A 377 4.25 -6.37 -4.13
C GLY A 377 3.54 -7.19 -3.05
N ALA A 378 3.33 -6.55 -1.89
CA ALA A 378 2.68 -7.13 -0.71
C ALA A 378 1.24 -7.64 -0.92
N SER A 379 0.62 -7.30 -2.06
CA SER A 379 -0.74 -7.68 -2.45
C SER A 379 -0.78 -8.70 -3.59
N THR A 380 0.34 -9.29 -3.99
CA THR A 380 0.40 -10.21 -5.14
C THR A 380 0.38 -11.68 -4.69
N PRO A 381 -0.58 -12.51 -5.16
CA PRO A 381 -0.58 -13.95 -4.91
C PRO A 381 0.61 -14.67 -5.55
N ASP A 382 1.06 -15.77 -4.96
CA ASP A 382 2.16 -16.59 -5.50
C ASP A 382 1.77 -17.19 -6.87
N GLN A 383 0.49 -17.53 -7.10
CA GLN A 383 0.01 -18.02 -8.40
C GLN A 383 0.27 -17.04 -9.56
N VAL A 384 0.07 -15.73 -9.33
CA VAL A 384 0.30 -14.72 -10.38
C VAL A 384 1.79 -14.64 -10.75
N VAL A 385 2.67 -14.85 -9.75
CA VAL A 385 4.12 -14.90 -9.96
C VAL A 385 4.50 -16.14 -10.77
N GLU A 386 3.92 -17.31 -10.45
CA GLU A 386 4.10 -18.55 -11.20
C GLU A 386 3.70 -18.38 -12.67
N ASP A 387 2.49 -17.88 -12.93
CA ASP A 387 1.96 -17.75 -14.29
C ASP A 387 2.88 -16.89 -15.19
N ILE A 388 3.44 -15.82 -14.62
CA ILE A 388 4.38 -14.93 -15.29
C ILE A 388 5.72 -15.63 -15.56
N ILE A 389 6.26 -16.35 -14.58
CA ILE A 389 7.52 -17.09 -14.73
C ILE A 389 7.38 -18.17 -15.81
N GLU A 390 6.30 -18.95 -15.79
CA GLU A 390 6.06 -19.99 -16.79
C GLU A 390 5.84 -19.40 -18.18
N LYS A 391 5.18 -18.25 -18.29
CA LYS A 391 5.04 -17.53 -19.56
C LYS A 391 6.41 -17.13 -20.15
N ILE A 392 7.34 -16.66 -19.31
CA ILE A 392 8.70 -16.31 -19.74
C ILE A 392 9.43 -17.55 -20.27
N PHE A 393 9.38 -18.67 -19.54
CA PHE A 393 10.00 -19.92 -19.98
C PHE A 393 9.41 -20.42 -21.30
N ALA A 394 8.08 -20.40 -21.45
CA ALA A 394 7.40 -20.86 -22.66
C ALA A 394 7.78 -20.04 -23.90
N LEU A 395 7.85 -18.70 -23.78
CA LEU A 395 8.26 -17.83 -24.88
C LEU A 395 9.70 -18.10 -25.30
N LYS A 396 10.60 -18.30 -24.33
CA LYS A 396 12.02 -18.58 -24.59
C LYS A 396 12.24 -19.95 -25.22
N ALA A 397 11.57 -20.99 -24.73
CA ALA A 397 11.66 -22.33 -25.32
C ALA A 397 11.20 -22.35 -26.79
N THR A 398 10.18 -21.57 -27.15
CA THR A 398 9.68 -21.48 -28.52
C THR A 398 10.68 -20.77 -29.45
N ALA A 399 11.37 -19.75 -28.96
CA ALA A 399 12.34 -18.99 -29.76
C ALA A 399 13.65 -19.72 -30.03
N THR A 400 14.03 -20.69 -29.18
CA THR A 400 15.21 -21.54 -29.42
C THR A 400 14.96 -22.61 -30.50
N LEU A 401 13.69 -22.86 -30.86
CA LEU A 401 13.29 -23.87 -31.86
C LEU A 401 13.16 -23.31 -33.29
N VAL A 402 13.29 -21.99 -33.46
CA VAL A 402 13.23 -21.26 -34.75
C VAL A 402 14.62 -20.74 -35.07
#